data_AF-A0A812WQN6-F1
#
_entry.id   AF-A0A812WQN6-F1
#
_cell.length_a   1.000
_cell.length_b   1.000
_cell.length_c   1.000
_cell.angle_alpha   90.00
_cell.angle_beta   90.00
_cell.angle_gamma   90.00
#
_symmetry.space_group_name_H-M   'P 1'
#
loop_
_entity.id
_entity.type
_entity.pdbx_description
1 polymer ?
#
loop_
_entity_poly.entity_id
_entity_poly.type
_entity_poly.pdbx_seq_one_letter_code
_entity_poly.pdbx_strand_id
1 'polypeptide(L)'
;MRYCLLLAGLSRLSRAYAQDDCHAGELQLLQRKLDLETSVASSTEPLVLPQLRAAEPIKWLHIPKCGTSFLNALIHLPSVCPGVNASYRVDDKVLGKHFEEEFFRECPEVCNTSKFNCDYGHHEGIGTSYEMELKGHLVTMLREPKQRILSAFHDPVWTHGVAGESAASYAEKQRGGMTCQVMRDGDMDPPPKECHELTEADARLAAVRLREGFAFVGITDEWDLSICLLHRIFGGDCLLSDFEDNRPSVEGAKHYHIYNILELEGYEDPVDRILYNEAKQIFFEKRLAYNATPACKTSDSGFGL
;
A
#
# COMPACT_ATOMS: atom_id res chain seq x y z
N MET A 1 41.21 -6.35 -4.23
CA MET A 1 42.43 -5.58 -4.53
C MET A 1 43.35 -5.66 -3.30
N ARG A 2 44.58 -6.18 -3.48
CA ARG A 2 45.84 -6.10 -2.67
C ARG A 2 45.69 -5.76 -1.17
N TYR A 3 46.23 -6.53 -0.23
CA TYR A 3 47.66 -6.52 0.11
C TYR A 3 48.02 -7.77 0.95
N CYS A 4 49.00 -8.56 0.52
CA CYS A 4 49.86 -9.30 1.45
C CYS A 4 51.28 -9.20 0.91
N LEU A 5 52.04 -8.27 1.51
CA LEU A 5 53.44 -8.03 1.23
C LEU A 5 54.29 -9.10 1.93
N LEU A 6 55.21 -9.63 1.13
CA LEU A 6 56.39 -10.44 1.43
C LEU A 6 57.01 -10.24 2.83
N LEU A 7 57.23 -11.36 3.52
CA LEU A 7 58.44 -11.56 4.33
C LEU A 7 59.01 -12.97 4.13
N ALA A 8 60.32 -12.95 3.87
CA ALA A 8 61.35 -13.95 4.17
C ALA A 8 61.25 -15.35 3.56
N GLY A 9 62.30 -15.68 2.80
CA GLY A 9 62.67 -17.06 2.51
C GLY A 9 63.15 -17.82 3.75
N LEU A 10 63.40 -19.11 3.49
CA LEU A 10 63.89 -20.18 4.37
C LEU A 10 62.80 -21.14 4.88
N SER A 11 62.71 -22.25 4.16
CA SER A 11 62.54 -23.65 4.60
C SER A 11 61.43 -24.38 3.83
N ARG A 12 61.84 -25.42 3.10
CA ARG A 12 61.01 -26.24 2.20
C ARG A 12 60.12 -27.25 2.95
N LEU A 13 59.51 -26.88 4.07
CA LEU A 13 58.74 -27.83 4.90
C LEU A 13 57.31 -27.39 5.28
N SER A 14 56.81 -26.23 4.84
CA SER A 14 55.45 -25.76 5.18
C SER A 14 54.41 -25.88 4.06
N ARG A 15 54.76 -26.42 2.89
CA ARG A 15 53.84 -26.42 1.72
C ARG A 15 52.73 -27.47 1.75
N ALA A 16 52.78 -28.43 2.66
CA ALA A 16 51.75 -29.45 2.79
C ALA A 16 50.62 -29.08 3.77
N TYR A 17 50.86 -28.19 4.74
CA TYR A 17 49.88 -27.84 5.77
C TYR A 17 48.94 -26.67 5.38
N ALA A 18 49.33 -25.82 4.43
CA ALA A 18 48.51 -24.68 4.01
C ALA A 18 47.41 -25.04 2.97
N GLN A 19 47.46 -26.26 2.42
CA GLN A 19 46.55 -26.71 1.36
C GLN A 19 45.35 -27.51 1.93
N ASP A 20 45.51 -28.12 3.10
CA ASP A 20 44.42 -28.83 3.82
C ASP A 20 43.44 -27.87 4.51
N ASP A 21 43.90 -26.72 5.03
CA ASP A 21 43.05 -25.74 5.72
C ASP A 21 42.10 -24.97 4.78
N CYS A 22 42.52 -24.70 3.54
CA CYS A 22 41.65 -24.05 2.55
C CYS A 22 40.51 -24.95 2.09
N HIS A 23 40.74 -26.26 1.96
CA HIS A 23 39.70 -27.22 1.60
C HIS A 23 38.71 -27.47 2.74
N ALA A 24 39.17 -27.48 3.99
CA ALA A 24 38.29 -27.58 5.16
C ALA A 24 37.34 -26.37 5.27
N GLY A 25 37.83 -25.16 4.99
CA GLY A 25 37.01 -23.94 4.96
C GLY A 25 35.96 -23.94 3.85
N GLU A 26 36.32 -24.44 2.66
CA GLU A 26 35.42 -24.53 1.50
C GLU A 26 34.31 -25.57 1.71
N LEU A 27 34.62 -26.73 2.32
CA LEU A 27 33.62 -27.72 2.72
C LEU A 27 32.67 -27.20 3.81
N GLN A 28 33.16 -26.42 4.78
CA GLN A 28 32.31 -25.81 5.81
C GLN A 28 31.37 -24.74 5.23
N LEU A 29 31.82 -23.98 4.23
CA LEU A 29 31.01 -23.01 3.50
C LEU A 29 29.94 -23.69 2.65
N LEU A 30 30.27 -24.78 1.96
CA LEU A 30 29.30 -25.58 1.22
C LEU A 30 28.29 -26.25 2.15
N GLN A 31 28.71 -26.77 3.30
CA GLN A 31 27.81 -27.37 4.27
C GLN A 31 26.85 -26.32 4.85
N ARG A 32 27.34 -25.13 5.23
CA ARG A 32 26.48 -24.02 5.65
C ARG A 32 25.49 -23.58 4.57
N LYS A 33 25.92 -23.58 3.31
CA LYS A 33 25.05 -23.24 2.17
C LYS A 33 23.96 -24.30 1.98
N LEU A 34 24.31 -25.58 2.05
CA LEU A 34 23.34 -26.69 2.02
C LEU A 34 22.38 -26.63 3.22
N ASP A 35 22.88 -26.35 4.42
CA ASP A 35 22.07 -26.25 5.63
C ASP A 35 21.10 -25.06 5.55
N LEU A 36 21.53 -23.94 4.97
CA LEU A 36 20.67 -22.78 4.65
C LEU A 36 19.60 -23.16 3.61
N GLU A 37 19.98 -23.78 2.49
CA GLU A 37 19.05 -24.24 1.45
C GLU A 37 18.04 -25.27 1.99
N THR A 38 18.47 -26.15 2.89
CA THR A 38 17.61 -27.16 3.53
C THR A 38 16.68 -26.53 4.59
N SER A 39 17.12 -25.49 5.29
CA SER A 39 16.28 -24.74 6.24
C SER A 39 15.17 -23.95 5.55
N VAL A 40 15.44 -23.41 4.34
CA VAL A 40 14.46 -22.72 3.50
C VAL A 40 13.44 -23.70 2.91
N ALA A 41 13.84 -24.95 2.64
CA ALA A 41 12.96 -25.99 2.13
C ALA A 41 12.01 -26.59 3.20
N SER A 42 12.18 -26.26 4.49
CA SER A 42 11.43 -26.88 5.60
C SER A 42 10.42 -25.96 6.30
N SER A 43 10.26 -24.70 5.90
CA SER A 43 9.19 -23.85 6.43
C SER A 43 8.02 -23.81 5.46
N THR A 44 6.91 -24.45 5.83
CA THR A 44 5.61 -24.34 5.15
C THR A 44 4.94 -22.97 5.35
N GLU A 45 5.62 -22.03 6.00
CA GLU A 45 5.13 -20.67 6.22
C GLU A 45 5.46 -19.80 4.99
N PRO A 46 4.50 -19.00 4.48
CA PRO A 46 4.77 -18.06 3.41
C PRO A 46 5.97 -17.17 3.74
N LEU A 47 6.82 -16.89 2.76
CA LEU A 47 7.94 -15.98 2.94
C LEU A 47 7.41 -14.55 3.20
N VAL A 48 7.27 -14.19 4.48
CA VAL A 48 6.87 -12.84 4.91
C VAL A 48 8.09 -11.92 4.86
N LEU A 49 8.06 -10.91 3.99
CA LEU A 49 9.15 -9.94 3.86
C LEU A 49 9.32 -9.09 5.14
N PRO A 50 10.55 -8.68 5.50
CA PRO A 50 10.80 -7.85 6.69
C PRO A 50 9.99 -6.54 6.71
N GLN A 51 9.73 -5.96 5.53
CA GLN A 51 8.95 -4.75 5.36
C GLN A 51 7.50 -4.93 5.80
N LEU A 52 6.90 -6.09 5.48
CA LEU A 52 5.54 -6.43 5.91
C LEU A 52 5.51 -6.58 7.43
N ARG A 53 6.44 -7.34 8.01
CA ARG A 53 6.54 -7.50 9.47
C ARG A 53 6.72 -6.18 10.22
N ALA A 54 7.46 -5.23 9.64
CA ALA A 54 7.67 -3.91 10.24
C ALA A 54 6.41 -3.03 10.17
N ALA A 55 5.53 -3.26 9.20
CA ALA A 55 4.27 -2.53 9.04
C ALA A 55 3.12 -3.13 9.87
N GLU A 56 3.25 -4.36 10.37
CA GLU A 56 2.21 -5.03 11.15
C GLU A 56 2.05 -4.46 12.57
N PRO A 57 0.82 -4.27 13.08
CA PRO A 57 -0.45 -4.49 12.38
C PRO A 57 -0.72 -3.38 11.37
N ILE A 58 -0.97 -3.74 10.11
CA ILE A 58 -1.26 -2.78 9.04
C ILE A 58 -2.59 -2.08 9.33
N LYS A 59 -2.60 -0.75 9.32
CA LYS A 59 -3.84 0.06 9.32
C LYS A 59 -4.01 0.70 7.95
N TRP A 60 -5.12 0.43 7.29
CA TRP A 60 -5.48 1.12 6.06
C TRP A 60 -6.12 2.47 6.38
N LEU A 61 -5.56 3.55 5.84
CA LEU A 61 -6.25 4.84 5.75
C LEU A 61 -7.03 4.89 4.44
N HIS A 62 -8.33 4.65 4.53
CA HIS A 62 -9.24 4.68 3.38
C HIS A 62 -9.70 6.13 3.12
N ILE A 63 -9.04 6.79 2.17
CA ILE A 63 -9.45 8.11 1.69
C ILE A 63 -10.63 7.94 0.71
N PRO A 64 -11.75 8.69 0.87
CA PRO A 64 -12.90 8.58 -0.01
C PRO A 64 -12.51 8.69 -1.48
N LYS A 65 -12.97 7.72 -2.28
CA LYS A 65 -12.77 7.64 -3.74
C LYS A 65 -11.33 7.49 -4.21
N CYS A 66 -10.46 7.00 -3.34
CA CYS A 66 -9.10 6.57 -3.67
C CYS A 66 -8.95 5.04 -3.84
N GLY A 67 -10.07 4.34 -4.07
CA GLY A 67 -10.10 2.96 -4.53
C GLY A 67 -10.32 1.93 -3.42
N THR A 68 -11.59 1.71 -3.08
CA THR A 68 -12.05 0.66 -2.14
C THR A 68 -11.49 -0.72 -2.49
N SER A 69 -11.30 -1.02 -3.78
CA SER A 69 -10.76 -2.29 -4.27
C SER A 69 -9.36 -2.61 -3.74
N PHE A 70 -8.63 -1.62 -3.19
CA PHE A 70 -7.30 -1.81 -2.61
C PHE A 70 -7.32 -2.78 -1.43
N LEU A 71 -8.46 -2.88 -0.75
CA LEU A 71 -8.69 -3.86 0.31
C LEU A 71 -8.44 -5.30 -0.17
N ASN A 72 -8.80 -5.63 -1.42
CA ASN A 72 -8.54 -6.96 -1.98
C ASN A 72 -7.03 -7.26 -2.04
N ALA A 73 -6.19 -6.29 -2.36
CA ALA A 73 -4.74 -6.49 -2.35
C ALA A 73 -4.20 -6.66 -0.91
N LEU A 74 -4.76 -5.96 0.06
CA LEU A 74 -4.32 -6.04 1.46
C LEU A 74 -4.65 -7.38 2.12
N ILE A 75 -5.87 -7.90 1.92
CA ILE A 75 -6.31 -9.15 2.57
C ILE A 75 -5.55 -10.36 2.05
N HIS A 76 -5.01 -10.29 0.83
CA HIS A 76 -4.22 -11.33 0.21
C HIS A 76 -2.70 -11.19 0.45
N LEU A 77 -2.27 -10.20 1.25
CA LEU A 77 -0.87 -10.13 1.68
C LEU A 77 -0.52 -11.35 2.55
N PRO A 78 0.75 -11.83 2.51
CA PRO A 78 1.18 -12.99 3.27
C PRO A 78 0.82 -12.89 4.75
N SER A 79 0.14 -13.91 5.29
CA SER A 79 -0.25 -14.01 6.71
C SER A 79 -1.23 -12.96 7.24
N VAL A 80 -1.74 -12.06 6.39
CA VAL A 80 -2.71 -11.01 6.79
C VAL A 80 -4.09 -11.63 7.03
N CYS A 81 -4.67 -12.31 6.04
CA CYS A 81 -5.95 -12.99 6.19
C CYS A 81 -5.88 -14.48 5.86
N PRO A 82 -5.48 -15.35 6.80
CA PRO A 82 -5.36 -16.79 6.54
C PRO A 82 -6.71 -17.49 6.31
N GLY A 83 -7.83 -16.87 6.70
CA GLY A 83 -9.17 -17.40 6.49
C GLY A 83 -9.73 -17.16 5.08
N VAL A 84 -9.05 -16.35 4.24
CA VAL A 84 -9.46 -16.10 2.86
C VAL A 84 -8.55 -16.86 1.90
N ASN A 85 -9.13 -17.39 0.82
CA ASN A 85 -8.37 -18.00 -0.28
C ASN A 85 -8.29 -17.02 -1.45
N ALA A 86 -7.47 -17.31 -2.47
CA ALA A 86 -7.27 -16.43 -3.63
C ALA A 86 -8.52 -16.13 -4.47
N SER A 87 -9.65 -16.81 -4.24
CA SER A 87 -10.93 -16.53 -4.90
C SER A 87 -11.88 -15.67 -4.05
N TYR A 88 -11.59 -15.48 -2.77
CA TYR A 88 -12.37 -14.58 -1.92
C TYR A 88 -12.15 -13.14 -2.37
N ARG A 89 -13.24 -12.38 -2.45
CA ARG A 89 -13.21 -10.99 -2.90
C ARG A 89 -14.14 -10.18 -2.04
N VAL A 90 -13.70 -8.99 -1.67
CA VAL A 90 -14.55 -7.99 -1.03
C VAL A 90 -15.26 -7.24 -2.15
N ASP A 91 -16.35 -7.81 -2.66
CA ASP A 91 -17.15 -7.26 -3.75
C ASP A 91 -18.64 -7.62 -3.60
N ASP A 92 -19.47 -7.04 -4.48
CA ASP A 92 -20.92 -7.23 -4.46
C ASP A 92 -21.38 -8.64 -4.84
N LYS A 93 -20.53 -9.43 -5.52
CA LYS A 93 -20.85 -10.80 -5.93
C LYS A 93 -20.64 -11.79 -4.78
N VAL A 94 -19.62 -11.56 -3.95
CA VAL A 94 -19.29 -12.43 -2.82
C VAL A 94 -20.03 -12.01 -1.55
N LEU A 95 -20.05 -10.71 -1.23
CA LEU A 95 -20.58 -10.19 0.03
C LEU A 95 -21.86 -9.34 -0.15
N GLY A 96 -22.34 -9.13 -1.37
CA GLY A 96 -23.56 -8.37 -1.64
C GLY A 96 -23.37 -6.85 -1.63
N LYS A 97 -24.47 -6.09 -1.77
CA LYS A 97 -24.44 -4.64 -2.03
C LYS A 97 -23.69 -3.79 -0.99
N HIS A 98 -23.60 -4.26 0.25
CA HIS A 98 -22.90 -3.59 1.36
C HIS A 98 -21.59 -4.31 1.72
N PHE A 99 -20.89 -4.83 0.71
CA PHE A 99 -19.72 -5.70 0.88
C PHE A 99 -18.64 -5.14 1.81
N GLU A 100 -18.43 -3.82 1.86
CA GLU A 100 -17.47 -3.19 2.78
C GLU A 100 -17.90 -3.34 4.24
N GLU A 101 -19.18 -3.13 4.53
CA GLU A 101 -19.74 -3.27 5.88
C GLU A 101 -19.81 -4.75 6.31
N GLU A 102 -20.11 -5.64 5.36
CA GLU A 102 -20.07 -7.09 5.62
C GLU A 102 -18.64 -7.55 5.90
N PHE A 103 -17.67 -7.14 5.09
CA PHE A 103 -16.27 -7.48 5.33
C PHE A 103 -15.77 -6.90 6.66
N PHE A 104 -16.15 -5.68 7.02
CA PHE A 104 -15.81 -5.11 8.32
C PHE A 104 -16.25 -5.99 9.49
N ARG A 105 -17.42 -6.64 9.37
CA ARG A 105 -17.91 -7.63 10.36
C ARG A 105 -17.15 -8.96 10.31
N GLU A 106 -16.83 -9.46 9.12
CA GLU A 106 -16.14 -10.74 8.94
C GLU A 106 -14.63 -10.67 9.23
N CYS A 107 -14.02 -9.49 9.12
CA CYS A 107 -12.57 -9.30 9.14
C CYS A 107 -11.90 -9.95 10.38
N PRO A 108 -12.38 -9.78 11.63
CA PRO A 108 -11.76 -10.42 12.78
C PRO A 108 -11.78 -11.94 12.76
N GLU A 109 -12.69 -12.55 11.99
CA GLU A 109 -12.84 -14.00 11.87
C GLU A 109 -11.95 -14.57 10.76
N VAL A 110 -11.74 -13.82 9.67
CA VAL A 110 -10.97 -14.28 8.50
C VAL A 110 -9.54 -13.73 8.47
N CYS A 111 -9.26 -12.67 9.25
CA CYS A 111 -7.97 -12.01 9.31
C CYS A 111 -7.26 -12.15 10.66
N ASN A 112 -5.93 -12.12 10.61
CA ASN A 112 -5.12 -12.07 11.81
C ASN A 112 -5.07 -10.62 12.32
N THR A 113 -5.81 -10.32 13.38
CA THR A 113 -5.91 -8.97 13.96
C THR A 113 -4.60 -8.44 14.55
N SER A 114 -3.59 -9.30 14.76
CA SER A 114 -2.23 -8.88 15.12
C SER A 114 -1.40 -8.45 13.89
N LYS A 115 -1.92 -8.64 12.67
CA LYS A 115 -1.27 -8.38 11.38
C LYS A 115 -1.99 -7.32 10.57
N PHE A 116 -3.30 -7.26 10.69
CA PHE A 116 -4.15 -6.29 10.01
C PHE A 116 -5.19 -5.73 10.96
N ASN A 117 -5.27 -4.40 11.02
CA ASN A 117 -6.28 -3.73 11.79
C ASN A 117 -7.60 -3.71 11.01
N CYS A 118 -8.51 -4.60 11.40
CA CYS A 118 -9.85 -4.71 10.85
C CYS A 118 -10.73 -3.49 11.13
N ASP A 119 -10.40 -2.73 12.17
CA ASP A 119 -10.99 -1.43 12.39
C ASP A 119 -10.17 -0.41 11.58
N TYR A 120 -10.43 -0.30 10.27
CA TYR A 120 -9.77 0.69 9.41
C TYR A 120 -10.58 2.00 9.28
N GLY A 121 -11.78 2.08 9.86
CA GLY A 121 -12.72 3.20 9.71
C GLY A 121 -13.22 3.32 8.27
N HIS A 122 -14.49 3.71 8.07
CA HIS A 122 -14.99 3.89 6.69
C HIS A 122 -14.21 5.01 5.99
N HIS A 123 -14.16 6.20 6.61
CA HIS A 123 -13.40 7.37 6.14
C HIS A 123 -12.94 8.24 7.33
N GLU A 124 -12.48 7.61 8.41
CA GLU A 124 -12.06 8.31 9.62
C GLU A 124 -10.66 8.92 9.48
N GLY A 125 -10.45 10.05 10.13
CA GLY A 125 -9.15 10.70 10.22
C GLY A 125 -8.27 10.12 11.31
N ILE A 126 -6.95 10.13 11.08
CA ILE A 126 -5.94 9.53 11.98
C ILE A 126 -5.38 10.50 13.02
N GLY A 127 -5.71 11.79 12.90
CA GLY A 127 -5.39 12.90 13.80
C GLY A 127 -4.31 12.66 14.85
N THR A 128 -4.76 12.42 16.08
CA THR A 128 -3.92 12.21 17.26
C THR A 128 -3.32 10.81 17.33
N SER A 129 -4.03 9.78 16.84
CA SER A 129 -3.53 8.39 16.79
C SER A 129 -2.28 8.23 15.91
N TYR A 130 -2.02 9.14 14.96
CA TYR A 130 -0.82 9.10 14.11
C TYR A 130 0.48 8.90 14.90
N GLU A 131 0.79 9.77 15.86
CA GLU A 131 2.05 9.68 16.63
C GLU A 131 1.98 8.60 17.73
N MET A 132 0.78 8.26 18.20
CA MET A 132 0.62 7.38 19.36
C MET A 132 0.79 5.91 18.99
N GLU A 133 0.24 5.48 17.86
CA GLU A 133 0.12 4.06 17.53
C GLU A 133 0.19 3.73 16.03
N LEU A 134 -0.03 4.70 15.13
CA LEU A 134 -0.16 4.40 13.70
C LEU A 134 1.12 4.64 12.89
N LYS A 135 2.07 5.45 13.39
CA LYS A 135 3.31 5.76 12.66
C LYS A 135 4.10 4.48 12.37
N GLY A 136 4.31 4.22 11.07
CA GLY A 136 5.00 3.03 10.56
C GLY A 136 4.06 1.89 10.14
N HIS A 137 2.78 1.97 10.49
CA HIS A 137 1.78 0.93 10.26
C HIS A 137 0.76 1.28 9.17
N LEU A 138 0.76 2.53 8.70
CA LEU A 138 -0.24 3.03 7.78
C LEU A 138 0.02 2.61 6.34
N VAL A 139 -1.04 2.24 5.64
CA VAL A 139 -1.04 2.06 4.19
C VAL A 139 -2.18 2.87 3.59
N THR A 140 -1.98 3.43 2.41
CA THR A 140 -3.06 4.20 1.76
C THR A 140 -2.89 4.28 0.25
N MET A 141 -3.97 4.71 -0.39
CA MET A 141 -4.04 5.12 -1.77
C MET A 141 -4.52 6.58 -1.79
N LEU A 142 -3.90 7.41 -2.63
CA LEU A 142 -4.39 8.77 -2.91
C LEU A 142 -4.81 8.89 -4.37
N ARG A 143 -5.49 9.99 -4.71
CA ARG A 143 -5.95 10.29 -6.08
C ARG A 143 -5.81 11.78 -6.35
N GLU A 144 -5.61 12.16 -7.60
CA GLU A 144 -5.62 13.57 -7.98
C GLU A 144 -6.89 14.27 -7.42
N PRO A 145 -6.78 15.41 -6.72
CA PRO A 145 -7.89 15.97 -5.94
C PRO A 145 -9.17 16.22 -6.74
N LYS A 146 -9.06 16.78 -7.95
CA LYS A 146 -10.22 17.09 -8.79
C LYS A 146 -10.89 15.81 -9.30
N GLN A 147 -10.09 14.81 -9.66
CA GLN A 147 -10.58 13.48 -10.04
C GLN A 147 -11.25 12.76 -8.87
N ARG A 148 -10.71 12.86 -7.65
CA ARG A 148 -11.33 12.33 -6.42
C ARG A 148 -12.71 12.96 -6.19
N ILE A 149 -12.78 14.29 -6.22
CA ILE A 149 -14.02 15.06 -5.99
C ILE A 149 -15.08 14.67 -7.02
N LEU A 150 -14.75 14.66 -8.31
CA LEU A 150 -15.71 14.28 -9.36
C LEU A 150 -16.14 12.82 -9.25
N SER A 151 -15.24 11.93 -8.83
CA SER A 151 -15.63 10.55 -8.56
C SER A 151 -16.63 10.42 -7.42
N ALA A 152 -16.54 11.27 -6.41
CA ALA A 152 -17.50 11.30 -5.31
C ALA A 152 -18.83 11.93 -5.75
N PHE A 153 -18.76 13.01 -6.53
CA PHE A 153 -19.93 13.69 -7.07
C PHE A 153 -20.81 12.78 -7.95
N HIS A 154 -20.17 11.91 -8.73
CA HIS A 154 -20.81 10.97 -9.64
C HIS A 154 -21.02 9.57 -9.03
N ASP A 155 -20.81 9.37 -7.72
CA ASP A 155 -21.01 8.05 -7.10
C ASP A 155 -22.52 7.70 -7.06
N PRO A 156 -22.93 6.56 -7.64
CA PRO A 156 -24.35 6.20 -7.73
C PRO A 156 -24.89 5.53 -6.46
N VAL A 157 -24.03 5.20 -5.50
CA VAL A 157 -24.36 4.43 -4.29
C VAL A 157 -24.28 5.30 -3.04
N TRP A 158 -23.18 6.04 -2.86
CA TRP A 158 -22.96 6.90 -1.70
C TRP A 158 -22.92 8.37 -2.13
N THR A 159 -23.70 9.21 -1.47
CA THR A 159 -23.81 10.62 -1.87
C THR A 159 -22.58 11.44 -1.50
N HIS A 160 -21.72 11.00 -0.58
CA HIS A 160 -20.54 11.76 -0.12
C HIS A 160 -20.84 13.22 0.26
N GLY A 161 -22.05 13.47 0.76
CA GLY A 161 -22.53 14.81 1.11
C GLY A 161 -23.07 15.66 -0.05
N VAL A 162 -23.19 15.12 -1.26
CA VAL A 162 -23.86 15.76 -2.40
C VAL A 162 -25.34 15.98 -2.07
N ALA A 163 -25.79 17.23 -2.15
CA ALA A 163 -27.15 17.62 -1.79
C ALA A 163 -27.83 18.48 -2.89
N GLY A 164 -27.82 18.00 -4.14
CA GLY A 164 -28.52 18.63 -5.27
C GLY A 164 -27.86 19.89 -5.83
N GLU A 165 -26.56 20.04 -5.56
CA GLU A 165 -25.74 21.19 -5.98
C GLU A 165 -24.94 20.90 -7.26
N SER A 166 -24.37 21.94 -7.87
CA SER A 166 -23.41 21.81 -8.98
C SER A 166 -22.10 21.17 -8.50
N ALA A 167 -21.36 20.51 -9.39
CA ALA A 167 -20.05 19.94 -9.08
C ALA A 167 -19.05 20.96 -8.50
N ALA A 168 -19.05 22.21 -8.97
CA ALA A 168 -18.21 23.28 -8.42
C ALA A 168 -18.56 23.62 -6.95
N SER A 169 -19.85 23.83 -6.64
CA SER A 169 -20.31 24.02 -5.25
C SER A 169 -19.98 22.83 -4.34
N TYR A 170 -20.11 21.61 -4.87
CA TYR A 170 -19.73 20.41 -4.15
C TYR A 170 -18.22 20.34 -3.87
N ALA A 171 -17.39 20.75 -4.83
CA ALA A 171 -15.94 20.78 -4.68
C ALA A 171 -15.48 21.69 -3.54
N GLU A 172 -16.13 22.84 -3.35
CA GLU A 172 -15.85 23.73 -2.22
C GLU A 172 -16.14 23.06 -0.87
N LYS A 173 -17.18 22.21 -0.77
CA LYS A 173 -17.44 21.43 0.45
C LYS A 173 -16.38 20.37 0.73
N GLN A 174 -15.76 19.86 -0.34
CA GLN A 174 -14.77 18.79 -0.29
C GLN A 174 -13.32 19.29 -0.07
N ARG A 175 -13.13 20.62 0.04
CA ARG A 175 -11.81 21.23 0.12
C ARG A 175 -10.97 20.69 1.28
N GLY A 176 -9.71 20.36 0.98
CA GLY A 176 -8.75 19.86 1.96
C GLY A 176 -9.10 18.50 2.56
N GLY A 177 -10.04 17.75 1.99
CA GLY A 177 -10.56 16.51 2.57
C GLY A 177 -9.48 15.45 2.83
N MET A 178 -8.57 15.23 1.88
CA MET A 178 -7.49 14.25 2.06
C MET A 178 -6.52 14.68 3.16
N THR A 179 -6.14 15.96 3.15
CA THR A 179 -5.26 16.55 4.17
C THR A 179 -5.90 16.50 5.54
N CYS A 180 -7.21 16.77 5.62
CA CYS A 180 -7.94 16.74 6.87
C CYS A 180 -7.94 15.34 7.49
N GLN A 181 -8.16 14.31 6.69
CA GLN A 181 -8.16 12.93 7.17
C GLN A 181 -6.77 12.49 7.70
N VAL A 182 -5.68 13.03 7.17
CA VAL A 182 -4.33 12.79 7.73
C VAL A 182 -4.08 13.59 9.03
N MET A 183 -4.76 14.72 9.22
CA MET A 183 -4.44 15.71 10.26
C MET A 183 -5.40 15.75 11.45
N ARG A 184 -6.64 15.28 11.28
CA ARG A 184 -7.74 15.42 12.25
C ARG A 184 -8.29 14.06 12.63
N ASP A 185 -8.98 14.00 13.77
CA ASP A 185 -9.73 12.84 14.23
C ASP A 185 -11.19 12.93 13.81
N GLY A 186 -11.90 11.80 13.77
CA GLY A 186 -13.33 11.73 13.49
C GLY A 186 -13.67 11.43 12.03
N ASP A 187 -14.96 11.47 11.70
CA ASP A 187 -15.48 11.18 10.36
C ASP A 187 -15.16 12.32 9.37
N MET A 188 -14.66 11.97 8.19
CA MET A 188 -14.19 12.90 7.15
C MET A 188 -15.00 12.81 5.85
N ASP A 189 -16.13 12.09 5.83
CA ASP A 189 -16.96 11.97 4.63
C ASP A 189 -18.46 12.25 4.89
N PRO A 190 -18.96 13.47 4.59
CA PRO A 190 -18.21 14.59 3.99
C PRO A 190 -17.25 15.27 4.98
N PRO A 191 -16.23 16.00 4.47
CA PRO A 191 -15.29 16.70 5.34
C PRO A 191 -16.01 17.70 6.28
N PRO A 192 -15.72 17.67 7.60
CA PRO A 192 -16.19 18.68 8.55
C PRO A 192 -15.78 20.10 8.16
N LYS A 193 -16.48 21.10 8.69
CA LYS A 193 -16.21 22.52 8.38
C LYS A 193 -14.80 22.95 8.79
N GLU A 194 -14.28 22.35 9.86
CA GLU A 194 -12.95 22.60 10.39
C GLU A 194 -11.85 22.21 9.39
N CYS A 195 -12.13 21.29 8.47
CA CYS A 195 -11.23 20.95 7.37
C CYS A 195 -11.00 22.12 6.41
N HIS A 196 -11.95 23.05 6.33
CA HIS A 196 -11.86 24.22 5.45
C HIS A 196 -10.88 25.27 6.01
N GLU A 197 -10.51 25.17 7.28
CA GLU A 197 -9.55 26.08 7.91
C GLU A 197 -8.09 25.62 7.72
N LEU A 198 -7.87 24.46 7.10
CA LEU A 198 -6.53 23.95 6.85
C LEU A 198 -5.74 24.88 5.91
N THR A 199 -4.49 25.08 6.29
CA THR A 199 -3.53 25.92 5.58
C THR A 199 -2.53 25.05 4.80
N GLU A 200 -1.72 25.69 3.96
CA GLU A 200 -0.59 24.99 3.34
C GLU A 200 0.43 24.46 4.36
N ALA A 201 0.53 25.06 5.55
CA ALA A 201 1.42 24.57 6.59
C ALA A 201 0.91 23.23 7.14
N ASP A 202 -0.41 23.10 7.32
CA ASP A 202 -1.04 21.83 7.70
C ASP A 202 -0.85 20.78 6.59
N ALA A 203 -1.00 21.17 5.32
CA ALA A 203 -0.74 20.29 4.19
C ALA A 203 0.69 19.77 4.13
N ARG A 204 1.67 20.64 4.41
CA ARG A 204 3.09 20.27 4.50
C ARG A 204 3.37 19.33 5.68
N LEU A 205 2.69 19.53 6.80
CA LEU A 205 2.79 18.60 7.93
C LEU A 205 2.15 17.25 7.60
N ALA A 206 1.00 17.22 6.93
CA ALA A 206 0.38 16.00 6.42
C ALA A 206 1.30 15.25 5.45
N ALA A 207 1.99 15.97 4.57
CA ALA A 207 3.01 15.43 3.67
C ALA A 207 4.18 14.77 4.44
N VAL A 208 4.66 15.40 5.52
CA VAL A 208 5.66 14.78 6.42
C VAL A 208 5.12 13.51 7.07
N ARG A 209 3.87 13.54 7.58
CA ARG A 209 3.22 12.35 8.14
C ARG A 209 3.14 11.22 7.13
N LEU A 210 2.78 11.55 5.89
CA LEU A 210 2.72 10.59 4.78
C LEU A 210 4.07 9.95 4.51
N ARG A 211 5.15 10.75 4.46
CA ARG A 211 6.50 10.25 4.17
C ARG A 211 7.10 9.42 5.31
N GLU A 212 6.85 9.80 6.56
CA GLU A 212 7.50 9.17 7.72
C GLU A 212 6.70 8.04 8.36
N GLY A 213 5.37 8.08 8.26
CA GLY A 213 4.49 7.18 9.02
C GLY A 213 3.75 6.15 8.19
N PHE A 214 3.81 6.22 6.86
CA PHE A 214 3.13 5.25 6.01
C PHE A 214 4.15 4.23 5.49
N ALA A 215 3.88 2.95 5.77
CA ALA A 215 4.65 1.83 5.23
C ALA A 215 4.45 1.71 3.71
N PHE A 216 3.28 2.09 3.21
CA PHE A 216 2.96 2.09 1.79
C PHE A 216 2.07 3.28 1.40
N VAL A 217 2.40 3.89 0.26
CA VAL A 217 1.63 4.97 -0.37
C VAL A 217 1.53 4.67 -1.86
N GLY A 218 0.33 4.38 -2.33
CA GLY A 218 0.01 4.23 -3.75
C GLY A 218 -0.84 5.38 -4.28
N ILE A 219 -1.04 5.41 -5.60
CA ILE A 219 -1.89 6.39 -6.27
C ILE A 219 -2.86 5.71 -7.24
N THR A 220 -4.11 6.17 -7.23
CA THR A 220 -5.19 5.60 -8.07
C THR A 220 -4.90 5.81 -9.55
N ASP A 221 -4.23 6.92 -9.89
CA ASP A 221 -3.84 7.31 -11.24
C ASP A 221 -2.89 6.30 -11.90
N GLU A 222 -2.19 5.49 -11.09
CA GLU A 222 -1.28 4.42 -11.50
C GLU A 222 -1.67 3.11 -10.78
N TRP A 223 -2.96 2.75 -10.80
CA TRP A 223 -3.51 1.62 -10.05
C TRP A 223 -2.69 0.34 -10.18
N ASP A 224 -2.57 -0.19 -11.39
CA ASP A 224 -1.87 -1.45 -11.67
C ASP A 224 -0.45 -1.44 -11.11
N LEU A 225 0.25 -0.32 -11.26
CA LEU A 225 1.62 -0.16 -10.77
C LEU A 225 1.68 -0.02 -9.25
N SER A 226 0.68 0.61 -8.62
CA SER A 226 0.54 0.69 -7.16
C SER A 226 0.34 -0.69 -6.54
N ILE A 227 -0.52 -1.51 -7.14
CA ILE A 227 -0.71 -2.91 -6.72
C ILE A 227 0.60 -3.69 -6.89
N CYS A 228 1.24 -3.63 -8.05
CA CYS A 228 2.53 -4.29 -8.25
C CYS A 228 3.59 -3.82 -7.24
N LEU A 229 3.63 -2.52 -6.94
CA LEU A 229 4.57 -1.97 -5.97
C LEU A 229 4.29 -2.49 -4.55
N LEU A 230 3.03 -2.60 -4.15
CA LEU A 230 2.63 -3.18 -2.86
C LEU A 230 3.22 -4.59 -2.70
N HIS A 231 2.97 -5.47 -3.66
CA HIS A 231 3.48 -6.85 -3.62
C HIS A 231 5.00 -6.94 -3.74
N ARG A 232 5.65 -5.97 -4.41
CA ARG A 232 7.12 -5.89 -4.41
C ARG A 232 7.70 -5.48 -3.05
N ILE A 233 6.99 -4.66 -2.29
CA ILE A 233 7.43 -4.19 -0.96
C ILE A 233 7.11 -5.23 0.11
N PHE A 234 5.89 -5.78 0.13
CA PHE A 234 5.41 -6.66 1.20
C PHE A 234 5.43 -8.15 0.86
N GLY A 235 5.60 -8.50 -0.42
CA GLY A 235 5.56 -9.87 -0.90
C GLY A 235 4.14 -10.31 -1.30
N GLY A 236 3.98 -11.63 -1.50
CA GLY A 236 2.74 -12.22 -1.97
C GLY A 236 2.57 -12.16 -3.49
N ASP A 237 1.71 -13.03 -3.99
CA ASP A 237 1.35 -13.06 -5.41
C ASP A 237 0.30 -11.99 -5.71
N CYS A 238 0.38 -11.41 -6.92
CA CYS A 238 -0.67 -10.52 -7.41
C CYS A 238 -1.80 -11.36 -7.98
N LEU A 239 -3.01 -11.15 -7.47
CA LEU A 239 -4.21 -11.82 -7.94
C LEU A 239 -4.93 -10.95 -8.97
N LEU A 240 -5.66 -11.59 -9.88
CA LEU A 240 -6.48 -10.84 -10.86
C LEU A 240 -7.49 -9.91 -10.18
N SER A 241 -8.01 -10.31 -9.02
CA SER A 241 -8.93 -9.51 -8.19
C SER A 241 -8.32 -8.19 -7.71
N ASP A 242 -7.00 -8.10 -7.57
CA ASP A 242 -6.32 -6.88 -7.12
C ASP A 242 -6.39 -5.77 -8.19
N PHE A 243 -6.68 -6.18 -9.43
CA PHE A 243 -6.84 -5.32 -10.61
C PHE A 243 -8.29 -5.31 -11.12
N GLU A 244 -9.28 -5.53 -10.26
CA GLU A 244 -10.70 -5.34 -10.57
C GLU A 244 -11.33 -4.18 -9.77
N ASP A 245 -12.05 -3.28 -10.46
CA ASP A 245 -12.77 -2.17 -9.83
C ASP A 245 -14.11 -2.68 -9.32
N ASN A 246 -14.16 -2.98 -8.02
CA ASN A 246 -15.38 -3.47 -7.36
C ASN A 246 -16.37 -2.34 -7.03
N ARG A 247 -16.04 -1.08 -7.33
CA ARG A 247 -16.89 0.08 -7.03
C ARG A 247 -16.79 1.17 -8.11
N PRO A 248 -17.07 0.85 -9.38
CA PRO A 248 -16.98 1.83 -10.45
C PRO A 248 -18.08 2.88 -10.27
N SER A 249 -17.71 4.18 -10.35
CA SER A 249 -18.72 5.26 -10.28
C SER A 249 -19.40 5.50 -11.63
N VAL A 250 -18.86 4.91 -12.71
CA VAL A 250 -19.44 4.91 -14.05
C VAL A 250 -19.50 3.47 -14.52
N GLU A 251 -20.68 3.02 -14.95
CA GLU A 251 -20.86 1.65 -15.43
C GLU A 251 -19.89 1.32 -16.57
N GLY A 252 -19.18 0.19 -16.45
CA GLY A 252 -18.19 -0.26 -17.43
C GLY A 252 -16.85 0.51 -17.41
N ALA A 253 -16.67 1.48 -16.52
CA ALA A 253 -15.37 2.11 -16.32
C ALA A 253 -14.38 1.17 -15.61
N LYS A 254 -13.09 1.35 -15.88
CA LYS A 254 -11.98 0.73 -15.14
C LYS A 254 -11.65 1.59 -13.91
N HIS A 255 -10.80 1.06 -13.01
CA HIS A 255 -10.26 1.72 -11.80
C HIS A 255 -9.86 3.19 -11.92
N TYR A 256 -9.49 3.60 -13.14
CA TYR A 256 -9.12 4.96 -13.46
C TYR A 256 -10.03 5.51 -14.56
N HIS A 257 -11.20 5.96 -14.14
CA HIS A 257 -12.03 6.85 -14.95
C HIS A 257 -11.50 8.28 -14.83
N ILE A 258 -11.25 8.92 -15.96
CA ILE A 258 -10.85 10.33 -16.03
C ILE A 258 -12.12 11.15 -16.25
N TYR A 259 -12.52 11.90 -15.23
CA TYR A 259 -13.64 12.84 -15.29
C TYR A 259 -13.25 14.14 -15.99
N ASN A 260 -14.24 14.79 -16.58
CA ASN A 260 -14.08 16.10 -17.20
C ASN A 260 -13.98 17.20 -16.12
N ILE A 261 -12.76 17.62 -15.81
CA ILE A 261 -12.51 18.64 -14.77
C ILE A 261 -13.13 20.01 -15.07
N LEU A 262 -13.62 20.26 -16.29
CA LEU A 262 -14.33 21.50 -16.62
C LEU A 262 -15.66 21.63 -15.85
N GLU A 263 -16.24 20.52 -15.36
CA GLU A 263 -17.41 20.54 -14.48
C GLU A 263 -17.16 21.27 -13.16
N LEU A 264 -15.90 21.44 -12.77
CA LEU A 264 -15.50 22.12 -11.55
C LEU A 264 -15.29 23.63 -11.74
N GLU A 265 -15.55 24.17 -12.94
CA GLU A 265 -15.55 25.62 -13.22
C GLU A 265 -14.25 26.35 -12.81
N GLY A 266 -13.10 25.66 -12.90
CA GLY A 266 -11.80 26.21 -12.54
C GLY A 266 -11.46 26.16 -11.05
N TYR A 267 -12.25 25.45 -10.24
CA TYR A 267 -11.94 25.13 -8.85
C TYR A 267 -10.54 24.52 -8.72
N GLU A 268 -9.86 24.85 -7.63
CA GLU A 268 -8.57 24.32 -7.26
C GLU A 268 -8.51 24.02 -5.77
N ASP A 269 -7.89 22.90 -5.41
CA ASP A 269 -7.63 22.52 -4.02
C ASP A 269 -6.11 22.57 -3.76
N PRO A 270 -5.55 23.74 -3.39
CA PRO A 270 -4.11 23.87 -3.15
C PRO A 270 -3.63 23.05 -1.96
N VAL A 271 -4.50 22.81 -0.97
CA VAL A 271 -4.16 22.06 0.26
C VAL A 271 -3.99 20.59 -0.09
N ASP A 272 -5.00 19.95 -0.67
CA ASP A 272 -4.91 18.54 -1.06
C ASP A 272 -3.91 18.30 -2.19
N ARG A 273 -3.66 19.30 -3.05
CA ARG A 273 -2.62 19.19 -4.07
C ARG A 273 -1.21 19.09 -3.47
N ILE A 274 -0.91 19.75 -2.36
CA ILE A 274 0.39 19.61 -1.68
C ILE A 274 0.57 18.16 -1.22
N LEU A 275 -0.42 17.61 -0.51
CA LEU A 275 -0.38 16.23 -0.03
C LEU A 275 -0.27 15.22 -1.19
N TYR A 276 -1.07 15.38 -2.24
CA TYR A 276 -1.07 14.48 -3.38
C TYR A 276 0.25 14.54 -4.17
N ASN A 277 0.86 15.71 -4.31
CA ASN A 277 2.18 15.83 -4.93
C ASN A 277 3.26 15.11 -4.12
N GLU A 278 3.18 15.15 -2.79
CA GLU A 278 4.06 14.36 -1.93
C GLU A 278 3.84 12.86 -2.14
N ALA A 279 2.58 12.42 -2.18
CA ALA A 279 2.23 11.02 -2.44
C ALA A 279 2.85 10.51 -3.74
N LYS A 280 2.78 11.31 -4.81
CA LYS A 280 3.42 11.00 -6.10
C LYS A 280 4.94 10.87 -5.96
N GLN A 281 5.59 11.76 -5.22
CA GLN A 281 7.05 11.67 -5.00
C GLN A 281 7.41 10.37 -4.29
N ILE A 282 6.76 10.06 -3.17
CA ILE A 282 6.95 8.82 -2.41
C ILE A 282 6.74 7.60 -3.33
N PHE A 283 5.63 7.59 -4.08
CA PHE A 283 5.29 6.51 -5.00
C PHE A 283 6.39 6.28 -6.05
N PHE A 284 6.84 7.33 -6.75
CA PHE A 284 7.87 7.18 -7.79
C PHE A 284 9.25 6.82 -7.22
N GLU A 285 9.62 7.36 -6.06
CA GLU A 285 10.84 6.99 -5.34
C GLU A 285 10.83 5.49 -4.97
N LYS A 286 9.72 5.00 -4.38
CA LYS A 286 9.55 3.59 -4.02
C LYS A 286 9.49 2.69 -5.25
N ARG A 287 8.78 3.10 -6.30
CA ARG A 287 8.75 2.39 -7.59
C ARG A 287 10.14 2.15 -8.13
N LEU A 288 10.99 3.18 -8.12
CA LEU A 288 12.39 3.07 -8.55
C LEU A 288 13.21 2.18 -7.61
N ALA A 289 13.08 2.36 -6.29
CA ALA A 289 13.83 1.59 -5.30
C ALA A 289 13.54 0.08 -5.37
N TYR A 290 12.29 -0.30 -5.66
CA TYR A 290 11.84 -1.69 -5.76
C TYR A 290 11.78 -2.22 -7.20
N ASN A 291 12.20 -1.43 -8.18
CA ASN A 291 12.13 -1.75 -9.61
C ASN A 291 10.74 -2.27 -10.04
N ALA A 292 9.68 -1.65 -9.51
CA ALA A 292 8.32 -2.07 -9.78
C ALA A 292 7.88 -1.66 -11.19
N THR A 293 7.24 -2.61 -11.88
CA THR A 293 6.65 -2.43 -13.21
C THR A 293 5.24 -3.01 -13.21
N PRO A 294 4.36 -2.64 -14.16
CA PRO A 294 3.02 -3.22 -14.27
C PRO A 294 3.00 -4.71 -14.66
N ALA A 295 4.16 -5.35 -14.86
CA ALA A 295 4.26 -6.72 -15.37
C ALA A 295 3.69 -7.78 -14.40
N CYS A 296 3.51 -7.45 -13.11
CA CYS A 296 2.91 -8.37 -12.14
C CYS A 296 1.44 -8.71 -12.46
N LYS A 297 0.75 -7.85 -13.22
CA LYS A 297 -0.62 -8.09 -13.69
C LYS A 297 -0.71 -9.22 -14.72
N THR A 298 0.41 -9.52 -15.40
CA THR A 298 0.47 -10.48 -16.51
C THR A 298 1.12 -11.80 -16.13
N SER A 299 1.59 -11.98 -14.89
CA SER A 299 2.17 -13.26 -14.44
C SER A 299 1.07 -14.27 -14.09
N ASP A 300 0.27 -14.60 -15.09
CA ASP A 300 -0.61 -15.77 -15.11
C ASP A 300 -0.10 -16.70 -16.22
N SER A 301 1.09 -17.28 -15.99
CA SER A 301 1.55 -18.47 -16.70
C SER A 301 2.65 -19.12 -15.87
N GLY A 302 2.32 -20.26 -15.28
CA GLY A 302 3.21 -21.03 -14.42
C GLY A 302 4.61 -21.23 -14.99
N PHE A 303 5.61 -21.05 -14.14
CA PHE A 303 6.86 -21.76 -14.24
C PHE A 303 7.01 -22.60 -12.98
N GLY A 304 6.47 -23.82 -13.06
CA GLY A 304 7.12 -24.94 -12.39
C GLY A 304 8.41 -25.25 -13.15
N LEU A 305 9.54 -25.09 -12.47
CA LEU A 305 10.75 -25.87 -12.69
C LEU A 305 11.26 -26.30 -11.31
#